data_AF-A0A9E4A5L0-F1
#
_entry.id   AF-A0A9E4A5L0-F1
#
_cell.length_a   1.000
_cell.length_b   1.000
_cell.length_c   1.000
_cell.angle_alpha   90.00
_cell.angle_beta   90.00
_cell.angle_gamma   90.00
#
_symmetry.space_group_name_H-M   'P 1'
#
loop_
_entity.id
_entity.type
_entity.pdbx_description
1 polymer ?
#
loop_
_entity_poly.entity_id
_entity_poly.type
_entity_poly.pdbx_seq_one_letter_code
_entity_poly.pdbx_strand_id
1 'polypeptide(L)'
;VIPENWLREATAVAPDILANSPENMWRYGHGFWTNQKGKLWHDLPREGYTAWGAGGHYVVVFPSYELVVTMNPTPYPGSSQPYETHTVTWLQQQEVLKLILDACET
;
A
#
# COMPACT_ATOMS: atom_id res chain seq x y z
N VAL A 1 3.93 16.14 10.67
CA VAL A 1 5.11 16.84 11.25
C VAL A 1 6.34 15.97 11.04
N ILE A 2 6.94 16.02 9.85
CA ILE A 2 8.19 15.32 9.47
C ILE A 2 8.81 16.05 8.26
N PRO A 3 10.13 15.91 8.00
CA PRO A 3 10.75 16.40 6.78
C PRO A 3 10.20 15.72 5.53
N GLU A 4 10.01 16.50 4.46
CA GLU A 4 9.50 16.01 3.19
C GLU A 4 10.39 14.94 2.54
N ASN A 5 11.71 15.14 2.59
CA ASN A 5 12.68 14.18 2.08
C ASN A 5 12.61 12.85 2.83
N TRP A 6 12.39 12.88 4.14
CA TRP A 6 12.22 11.68 4.94
C TRP A 6 10.96 10.92 4.53
N LEU A 7 9.84 11.62 4.31
CA LEU A 7 8.60 10.97 3.83
C LEU A 7 8.82 10.31 2.47
N ARG A 8 9.44 11.02 1.52
CA ARG A 8 9.74 10.50 0.18
C ARG A 8 10.61 9.24 0.23
N GLU A 9 11.58 9.21 1.13
CA GLU A 9 12.43 8.03 1.32
C GLU A 9 11.65 6.89 1.97
N ALA A 10 10.87 7.17 3.02
CA ALA A 10 10.14 6.17 3.78
C ALA A 10 9.08 5.44 2.96
N THR A 11 8.49 6.10 1.97
CA THR A 11 7.44 5.57 1.09
C THR A 11 7.97 5.10 -0.28
N ALA A 12 9.29 5.08 -0.49
CA ALA A 12 9.94 4.45 -1.63
C ALA A 12 10.37 3.01 -1.29
N VAL A 13 10.66 2.18 -2.30
CA VAL A 13 11.24 0.85 -2.05
C VAL A 13 12.65 1.03 -1.50
N ALA A 14 12.93 0.44 -0.35
CA ALA A 14 14.22 0.57 0.31
C ALA A 14 15.37 0.08 -0.61
N PRO A 15 16.49 0.81 -0.72
CA PRO A 15 17.64 0.39 -1.54
C PRO A 15 18.15 -1.02 -1.22
N ASP A 16 18.11 -1.41 0.06
CA ASP A 16 18.55 -2.72 0.52
C ASP A 16 17.65 -3.86 0.01
N ILE A 17 16.34 -3.60 -0.13
CA ILE A 17 15.40 -4.54 -0.73
C ILE A 17 15.66 -4.69 -2.22
N LEU A 18 15.94 -3.58 -2.93
CA LEU A 18 16.30 -3.65 -4.35
C LEU A 18 17.59 -4.45 -4.59
N ALA A 19 18.56 -4.34 -3.68
CA ALA A 19 19.84 -5.03 -3.80
C ALA A 19 19.76 -6.52 -3.44
N ASN A 20 18.93 -6.89 -2.46
CA ASN A 20 19.01 -8.21 -1.82
C ASN A 20 17.74 -9.06 -1.95
N SER A 21 16.64 -8.52 -2.46
CA SER A 21 15.35 -9.24 -2.56
C SER A 21 14.92 -9.46 -4.00
N PRO A 22 14.21 -10.57 -4.29
CA PRO A 22 13.63 -10.79 -5.61
C PRO A 22 12.60 -9.71 -5.97
N GLU A 23 12.39 -9.50 -7.27
CA GLU A 23 11.57 -8.39 -7.78
C GLU A 23 10.12 -8.39 -7.27
N ASN A 24 9.56 -9.57 -6.99
CA ASN A 24 8.22 -9.71 -6.42
C ASN A 24 8.11 -9.17 -4.96
N MET A 25 9.23 -8.86 -4.32
CA MET A 25 9.29 -8.30 -2.96
C MET A 25 9.58 -6.79 -2.94
N TRP A 26 9.70 -6.14 -4.10
CA TRP A 26 10.00 -4.70 -4.21
C TRP A 26 8.78 -3.81 -3.90
N ARG A 27 8.33 -3.85 -2.65
CA ARG A 27 7.07 -3.24 -2.20
C ARG A 27 7.13 -2.70 -0.76
N TYR A 28 8.33 -2.53 -0.21
CA TYR A 28 8.50 -2.08 1.18
C TYR A 28 9.59 -1.03 1.31
N GLY A 29 9.36 -0.04 2.16
CA GLY A 29 10.25 1.07 2.51
C GLY A 29 10.52 1.11 4.01
N HIS A 30 10.73 2.31 4.57
CA HIS A 30 10.98 2.49 6.01
C HIS A 30 9.67 2.47 6.80
N GLY A 31 9.10 1.27 7.00
CA GLY A 31 7.87 1.08 7.78
C GLY A 31 6.58 1.11 6.96
N PHE A 32 6.66 1.45 5.67
CA PHE A 32 5.52 1.50 4.76
C PHE A 32 5.65 0.47 3.64
N TRP A 33 4.52 -0.16 3.30
CA TRP A 33 4.36 -0.86 2.04
C TRP A 33 4.11 0.17 0.94
N THR A 34 4.78 0.05 -0.19
CA THR A 34 4.75 1.04 -1.27
C THR A 34 4.47 0.41 -2.61
N ASN A 35 3.70 1.12 -3.44
CA ASN A 35 3.40 0.70 -4.80
C ASN A 35 4.35 1.29 -5.85
N GLN A 36 5.47 1.91 -5.45
CA GLN A 36 6.39 2.59 -6.38
C GLN A 36 6.81 1.72 -7.58
N LYS A 37 7.05 0.42 -7.35
CA LYS A 37 7.42 -0.54 -8.40
C LYS A 37 6.23 -1.28 -9.01
N GLY A 38 4.99 -0.99 -8.61
CA GLY A 38 3.77 -1.64 -9.10
C GLY A 38 3.66 -3.09 -8.65
N LYS A 39 4.24 -3.42 -7.49
CA LYS A 39 4.30 -4.78 -6.93
C LYS A 39 3.38 -4.99 -5.72
N LEU A 40 2.81 -3.90 -5.20
CA LEU A 40 1.86 -3.94 -4.09
C LEU A 40 0.42 -4.04 -4.61
N TRP A 41 0.08 -3.17 -5.57
CA TRP A 41 -1.20 -3.10 -6.26
C TRP A 41 -0.94 -2.88 -7.75
N HIS A 42 -1.19 -3.90 -8.57
CA HIS A 42 -0.82 -3.85 -9.98
C HIS A 42 -1.59 -2.78 -10.77
N ASP A 43 -2.85 -2.57 -10.40
CA ASP A 43 -3.79 -1.71 -11.14
C ASP A 43 -4.09 -0.37 -10.44
N LEU A 44 -3.40 -0.06 -9.34
CA LEU A 44 -3.56 1.20 -8.59
C LEU A 44 -2.35 2.13 -8.80
N PRO A 45 -2.46 3.44 -8.51
CA PRO A 45 -1.38 4.41 -8.71
C PRO A 45 -0.06 4.04 -8.01
N ARG A 46 1.07 4.37 -8.64
CA ARG A 46 2.43 3.96 -8.19
C ARG A 46 2.91 4.74 -6.98
N GLU A 47 2.42 5.96 -6.80
CA GLU A 47 2.70 6.80 -5.64
C GLU A 47 1.96 6.33 -4.37
N GLY A 48 1.03 5.38 -4.51
CA GLY A 48 0.26 4.84 -3.41
C GLY A 48 1.15 4.10 -2.41
N TYR A 49 0.88 4.28 -1.12
CA TYR A 49 1.54 3.55 -0.05
C TYR A 49 0.59 3.26 1.11
N THR A 50 0.93 2.28 1.93
CA THR A 50 0.12 1.88 3.08
C THR A 50 0.96 1.42 4.27
N ALA A 51 0.39 1.52 5.47
CA ALA A 51 0.82 0.74 6.61
C ALA A 51 -0.32 -0.20 7.01
N TRP A 52 0.06 -1.40 7.44
CA TRP A 52 -0.84 -2.48 7.76
C TRP A 52 -0.59 -2.99 9.18
N GLY A 53 -1.67 -3.21 9.92
CA GLY A 53 -1.68 -3.83 11.24
C GLY A 53 -2.56 -5.07 11.29
N ALA A 54 -2.19 -6.00 12.17
CA ALA A 54 -2.95 -7.22 12.42
C ALA A 54 -4.41 -6.92 12.76
N GLY A 55 -5.35 -7.72 12.24
CA GLY A 55 -6.79 -7.47 12.44
C GLY A 55 -7.43 -6.58 11.37
N GLY A 56 -6.76 -6.37 10.25
CA GLY A 56 -7.32 -5.62 9.12
C GLY A 56 -7.31 -4.10 9.34
N HIS A 57 -6.30 -3.59 10.04
CA HIS A 57 -6.08 -2.16 10.15
C HIS A 57 -5.21 -1.70 8.99
N TYR A 58 -5.70 -0.69 8.26
CA TYR A 58 -4.96 -0.11 7.14
C TYR A 58 -5.03 1.41 7.19
N VAL A 59 -3.91 2.04 6.86
CA VAL A 59 -3.88 3.43 6.43
C VAL A 59 -3.26 3.45 5.05
N VAL A 60 -4.01 3.92 4.07
CA VAL A 60 -3.62 3.98 2.66
C VAL A 60 -3.59 5.44 2.23
N VAL A 61 -2.58 5.84 1.47
CA VAL A 61 -2.42 7.22 1.00
C VAL A 61 -2.19 7.22 -0.50
N PHE A 62 -2.91 8.10 -1.21
CA PHE A 62 -2.70 8.40 -2.62
C PHE A 62 -2.43 9.90 -2.79
N PRO A 63 -1.15 10.32 -2.79
CA PRO A 63 -0.78 11.74 -2.81
C PRO A 63 -1.40 12.56 -3.95
N SER A 64 -1.45 12.02 -5.17
CA SER A 64 -1.99 12.73 -6.34
C SER A 64 -3.49 13.00 -6.24
N TYR A 65 -4.19 12.26 -5.38
CA TYR A 65 -5.62 12.40 -5.13
C TYR A 65 -5.91 13.19 -3.85
N GLU A 66 -4.87 13.70 -3.15
CA GLU A 66 -4.97 14.31 -1.82
C GLU A 66 -5.77 13.45 -0.83
N LEU A 67 -5.66 12.13 -0.97
CA LEU A 67 -6.55 11.16 -0.34
C LEU A 67 -5.82 10.30 0.71
N VAL A 68 -6.47 10.14 1.86
CA VAL A 68 -6.11 9.17 2.89
C VAL A 68 -7.32 8.30 3.20
N VAL A 69 -7.16 6.98 3.08
CA VAL A 69 -8.18 5.99 3.43
C VAL A 69 -7.73 5.25 4.69
N THR A 70 -8.54 5.34 5.75
CA THR A 70 -8.30 4.59 6.99
C THR A 70 -9.36 3.51 7.14
N MET A 71 -8.91 2.26 7.31
CA MET A 71 -9.77 1.11 7.53
C MET A 71 -9.48 0.57 8.94
N ASN A 72 -10.48 0.61 9.81
CA ASN A 72 -10.49 -0.06 11.11
C ASN A 72 -11.00 -1.50 10.94
N PRO A 73 -10.91 -2.39 11.96
CA PRO A 73 -11.04 -3.83 11.79
C PRO A 73 -12.19 -4.20 10.88
N THR A 74 -11.82 -4.62 9.68
CA THR A 74 -12.75 -5.08 8.68
C THR A 74 -13.05 -6.54 8.93
N PRO A 75 -14.30 -7.01 8.75
CA PRO A 75 -14.66 -8.42 8.94
C PRO A 75 -14.09 -9.33 7.82
N TYR A 76 -12.98 -8.94 7.18
CA TYR A 76 -12.36 -9.73 6.14
C TYR A 76 -11.92 -11.07 6.75
N PRO A 77 -12.37 -12.20 6.21
CA PRO A 77 -11.95 -13.51 6.68
C PRO A 77 -10.46 -13.71 6.37
N GLY A 78 -9.68 -14.05 7.40
CA GLY A 78 -8.27 -14.45 7.27
C GLY A 78 -7.28 -13.52 7.97
N SER A 79 -6.12 -14.08 8.32
CA SER A 79 -4.93 -13.28 8.61
C SER A 79 -4.37 -12.81 7.26
N SER A 80 -4.54 -11.53 6.91
CA SER A 80 -3.81 -11.00 5.76
C SER A 80 -2.31 -11.13 6.06
N GLN A 81 -1.57 -11.77 5.17
CA GLN A 81 -0.11 -11.75 5.20
C GLN A 81 0.32 -10.77 4.10
N PRO A 82 1.16 -9.78 4.41
CA PRO A 82 1.40 -8.65 3.51
C PRO A 82 2.26 -9.02 2.30
N TYR A 83 2.84 -10.23 2.30
CA TYR A 83 3.54 -10.80 1.16
C TYR A 83 2.61 -11.56 0.19
N GLU A 84 1.36 -11.85 0.58
CA GLU A 84 0.38 -12.58 -0.23
C GLU A 84 -0.65 -11.63 -0.85
N THR A 85 -0.20 -10.90 -1.87
CA THR A 85 -1.02 -9.97 -2.68
C THR A 85 -2.11 -10.67 -3.51
N HIS A 86 -2.28 -11.98 -3.35
CA HIS A 86 -3.25 -12.81 -4.08
C HIS A 86 -4.35 -13.38 -3.16
N THR A 87 -4.32 -13.05 -1.86
CA THR A 87 -5.39 -13.47 -0.95
C THR A 87 -6.71 -12.77 -1.31
N VAL A 88 -7.84 -13.44 -1.05
CA VAL A 88 -9.18 -12.86 -1.30
C VAL A 88 -9.35 -11.52 -0.58
N THR A 89 -8.89 -11.43 0.67
CA THR A 89 -8.90 -10.19 1.46
C THR A 89 -8.15 -9.06 0.76
N TRP A 90 -6.98 -9.35 0.20
CA TRP A 90 -6.15 -8.34 -0.46
C TRP A 90 -6.74 -7.88 -1.79
N LEU A 91 -7.34 -8.80 -2.55
CA LEU A 91 -8.03 -8.47 -3.81
C LEU A 91 -9.28 -7.62 -3.53
N GLN A 92 -10.08 -7.98 -2.53
CA GLN A 92 -11.24 -7.19 -2.12
C GLN A 92 -10.85 -5.78 -1.64
N GLN A 93 -9.74 -5.65 -0.91
CA GLN A 93 -9.23 -4.33 -0.55
C GLN A 93 -8.91 -3.50 -1.80
N GLN A 94 -8.22 -4.08 -2.79
CA GLN A 94 -7.90 -3.38 -4.03
C GLN A 94 -9.14 -2.94 -4.81
N GLU A 95 -10.17 -3.78 -4.87
CA GLU A 95 -11.46 -3.43 -5.48
C GLU A 95 -12.09 -2.21 -4.79
N VAL A 96 -12.13 -2.20 -3.45
CA VAL A 96 -12.66 -1.07 -2.69
C VAL A 96 -11.84 0.20 -2.91
N LEU A 97 -10.51 0.11 -2.88
CA LEU A 97 -9.63 1.26 -3.13
C LEU A 97 -9.83 1.81 -4.54
N LYS A 98 -10.00 0.94 -5.54
CA LYS A 98 -10.30 1.35 -6.91
C LYS A 98 -11.61 2.14 -7.00
N LEU A 99 -12.68 1.62 -6.38
CA LEU A 99 -13.98 2.31 -6.35
C LEU A 99 -13.89 3.70 -5.70
N ILE A 100 -13.08 3.85 -4.65
CA ILE A 100 -12.85 5.14 -3.99
C ILE A 100 -12.11 6.09 -4.94
N LEU A 101 -11.04 5.62 -5.60
CA LEU A 101 -10.27 6.43 -6.54
C LEU A 101 -11.10 6.88 -7.74
N ASP A 102 -11.87 5.97 -8.33
CA ASP A 102 -12.77 6.28 -9.46
C ASP A 102 -13.78 7.39 -9.06
N ALA A 103 -14.26 7.40 -7.82
CA ALA A 103 -15.17 8.42 -7.30
C ALA A 103 -14.51 9.78 -7.02
N CYS A 104 -13.18 9.85 -6.95
CA CYS A 104 -12.43 11.11 -6.83
C CYS A 104 -12.23 11.80 -8.19
N GLU A 105 -12.41 11.09 -9.30
CA GLU A 105 -12.21 11.61 -10.66
C GLU A 105 -13.49 12.23 -11.27
N THR A 106 -14.63 12.11 -10.58
CA THR A 106 -15.94 12.65 -10.97
C THR A 106 -16.24 13.99 -10.33
#